data_AF-A0A561EKJ4-F1
#
_entry.id   AF-A0A561EKJ4-F1
#
_cell.length_a   1.000
_cell.length_b   1.000
_cell.length_c   1.000
_cell.angle_alpha   90.00
_cell.angle_beta   90.00
_cell.angle_gamma   90.00
#
_symmetry.space_group_name_H-M   'P 1'
#
loop_
_entity.id
_entity.type
_entity.pdbx_description
1 polymer ?
#
loop_
_entity_poly.entity_id
_entity_poly.type
_entity_poly.pdbx_seq_one_letter_code
_entity_poly.pdbx_strand_id
1 'polypeptide(L)'
;MFRPMRPIRPVRAVRPPGAPLVRGLVVGGAAYAAGHSAARPDLGARSDLAARSDLAARLTELGQLVQQGLLTPEEFAVAKAQLLTG
;
A
#
# COMPACT_ATOMS: atom_id res chain seq x y z
N MET A 1 -11.78 -52.46 23.69
CA MET A 1 -10.77 -52.86 22.69
C MET A 1 -9.85 -51.66 22.43
N PHE A 2 -8.71 -51.59 23.13
CA PHE A 2 -7.76 -50.47 23.02
C PHE A 2 -6.75 -50.71 21.88
N ARG A 3 -6.63 -49.76 20.96
CA ARG A 3 -5.62 -49.77 19.87
C ARG A 3 -4.34 -49.08 20.37
N PRO A 4 -3.16 -49.72 20.30
CA PRO A 4 -1.92 -49.08 20.72
C PRO A 4 -1.54 -47.96 19.74
N MET A 5 -1.25 -46.79 20.30
CA MET A 5 -0.81 -45.61 19.57
C MET A 5 0.66 -45.80 19.15
N ARG A 6 0.99 -45.60 17.86
CA ARG A 6 2.38 -45.73 17.37
C ARG A 6 3.20 -44.49 17.79
N PRO A 7 4.42 -44.65 18.32
CA PRO A 7 5.26 -43.51 18.66
C PRO A 7 5.75 -42.81 17.39
N ILE A 8 5.59 -41.49 17.33
CA ILE A 8 6.11 -40.63 16.26
C ILE A 8 7.63 -40.55 16.44
N ARG A 9 8.40 -41.01 15.44
CA ARG A 9 9.86 -40.87 15.44
C ARG A 9 10.23 -39.51 14.82
N PRO A 10 10.98 -38.64 15.52
CA PRO A 10 11.45 -37.40 14.94
C PRO A 10 12.44 -37.71 13.81
N VAL A 11 12.09 -37.36 12.58
CA VAL A 11 13.00 -37.44 11.44
C VAL A 11 13.92 -36.23 11.52
N ARG A 12 15.22 -36.46 11.75
CA ARG A 12 16.23 -35.41 11.67
C ARG A 12 16.37 -34.99 10.22
N ALA A 13 15.73 -33.89 9.85
CA ALA A 13 15.93 -33.26 8.54
C ALA A 13 17.37 -32.73 8.48
N VAL A 14 18.23 -33.40 7.71
CA VAL A 14 19.59 -32.94 7.42
C VAL A 14 19.45 -31.73 6.49
N ARG A 15 19.63 -30.52 7.04
CA ARG A 15 19.65 -29.29 6.25
C ARG A 15 21.11 -28.94 5.95
N PRO A 16 21.55 -28.98 4.69
CA PRO A 16 22.87 -28.50 4.33
C PRO A 16 22.97 -27.00 4.66
N PRO A 17 23.99 -26.55 5.40
CA PRO A 17 24.22 -25.14 5.63
C PRO A 17 24.49 -24.41 4.31
N GLY A 18 23.95 -23.20 4.14
CA GLY A 18 24.24 -22.31 2.99
C GLY A 18 23.46 -22.59 1.70
N ALA A 19 23.19 -23.85 1.35
CA ALA A 19 22.47 -24.21 0.12
C ALA A 19 21.05 -23.60 -0.03
N PRO A 20 20.18 -23.53 1.01
CA PRO A 20 18.84 -22.98 0.82
C PRO A 20 18.83 -21.46 0.60
N LEU A 21 19.81 -20.73 1.15
CA LEU A 21 19.90 -19.28 0.98
C LEU A 21 20.37 -18.93 -0.43
N VAL A 22 21.34 -19.67 -0.98
CA VAL A 22 21.78 -19.49 -2.37
C VAL A 22 20.64 -19.79 -3.35
N ARG A 23 19.87 -20.85 -3.11
CA ARG A 23 18.71 -21.18 -3.97
C ARG A 23 17.56 -20.18 -3.80
N GLY A 24 17.35 -19.67 -2.58
CA GLY A 24 16.43 -18.58 -2.30
C GLY A 24 16.84 -17.26 -2.97
N LEU A 25 18.13 -16.98 -3.12
CA LEU A 25 18.65 -15.83 -3.86
C LEU A 25 18.44 -15.98 -5.39
N VAL A 26 18.65 -17.17 -5.95
CA VAL A 26 18.45 -17.42 -7.39
C VAL A 26 16.97 -17.41 -7.75
N VAL A 27 16.11 -18.04 -6.94
CA VAL A 27 14.66 -18.09 -7.16
C VAL A 27 13.97 -16.79 -6.74
N GLY A 28 14.45 -16.15 -5.66
CA GLY A 28 13.84 -14.97 -5.06
C GLY A 28 14.53 -13.64 -5.42
N GLY A 29 15.66 -13.63 -6.13
CA GLY A 29 16.42 -12.40 -6.43
C GLY A 29 15.67 -11.43 -7.35
N ALA A 30 14.92 -11.95 -8.33
CA ALA A 30 14.05 -11.12 -9.18
C ALA A 30 12.85 -10.55 -8.41
N ALA A 31 12.27 -11.35 -7.50
CA ALA A 31 11.19 -10.91 -6.62
C ALA A 31 11.67 -9.93 -5.54
N TYR A 32 12.89 -10.09 -5.03
CA TYR A 32 13.51 -9.21 -4.05
C TYR A 32 13.91 -7.87 -4.67
N ALA A 33 14.39 -7.84 -5.92
CA ALA A 33 14.65 -6.60 -6.64
C ALA A 33 13.36 -5.82 -6.97
N ALA A 34 12.31 -6.52 -7.42
CA ALA A 34 10.98 -5.91 -7.61
C ALA A 34 10.37 -5.44 -6.28
N GLY A 35 10.58 -6.20 -5.20
CA GLY A 35 10.17 -5.87 -3.84
C GLY A 35 10.98 -4.73 -3.20
N HIS A 36 12.23 -4.51 -3.60
CA HIS A 36 13.07 -3.43 -3.06
C HIS A 36 12.64 -2.05 -3.57
N SER A 37 12.14 -1.96 -4.80
CA SER A 37 11.43 -0.78 -5.31
C SER A 37 10.08 -0.59 -4.61
N ALA A 38 9.40 -1.69 -4.26
CA ALA A 38 8.20 -1.71 -3.43
C ALA A 38 8.49 -1.72 -1.91
N ALA A 39 9.72 -1.45 -1.47
CA ALA A 39 10.09 -1.21 -0.06
C ALA A 39 10.22 0.30 0.26
N ARG A 40 10.04 1.17 -0.75
CA ARG A 40 9.68 2.58 -0.59
C ARG A 40 8.18 2.92 -0.83
N PRO A 41 7.18 2.04 -0.60
CA PRO A 41 5.80 2.33 -0.94
C PRO A 41 5.14 3.20 0.14
N ASP A 42 5.70 3.24 1.34
CA ASP A 42 5.07 3.81 2.51
C ASP A 42 5.11 5.34 2.49
N LEU A 43 6.19 5.95 2.00
CA LEU A 43 6.30 7.41 1.92
C LEU A 43 5.51 7.98 0.75
N GLY A 44 5.59 7.36 -0.44
CA GLY A 44 4.88 7.80 -1.65
C GLY A 44 3.36 7.61 -1.54
N ALA A 45 2.90 6.40 -1.18
CA ALA A 45 1.47 6.13 -1.06
C ALA A 45 0.82 6.94 0.06
N ARG A 46 1.53 7.22 1.17
CA ARG A 46 1.03 8.13 2.22
C ARG A 46 0.98 9.58 1.74
N SER A 47 1.96 10.04 0.98
CA SER A 47 1.91 11.39 0.39
C SER A 47 0.78 11.54 -0.64
N ASP A 48 0.53 10.52 -1.46
CA ASP A 48 -0.60 10.52 -2.41
C ASP A 48 -1.95 10.52 -1.70
N LEU A 49 -2.09 9.71 -0.65
CA LEU A 49 -3.31 9.68 0.18
C LEU A 49 -3.52 11.02 0.91
N ALA A 50 -2.46 11.60 1.46
CA ALA A 50 -2.51 12.90 2.11
C ALA A 50 -2.90 14.01 1.12
N ALA A 51 -2.30 14.03 -0.08
CA ALA A 51 -2.62 14.99 -1.13
C ALA A 51 -4.09 14.85 -1.60
N ARG A 52 -4.59 13.62 -1.75
CA ARG A 52 -6.01 13.38 -2.08
C ARG A 52 -6.95 13.82 -0.97
N SER A 53 -6.59 13.63 0.30
CA SER A 53 -7.39 14.12 1.42
C SER A 53 -7.42 15.65 1.50
N ASP A 54 -6.30 16.32 1.22
CA ASP A 54 -6.21 17.79 1.19
C ASP A 54 -7.06 18.37 0.05
N LEU A 55 -7.01 17.75 -1.13
CA LEU A 55 -7.86 18.09 -2.28
C LEU A 55 -9.35 17.97 -1.91
N ALA A 56 -9.76 16.84 -1.32
CA ALA A 56 -11.15 16.63 -0.92
C ALA A 56 -11.63 17.65 0.13
N ALA A 57 -10.76 18.05 1.06
CA ALA A 57 -11.07 19.09 2.04
C ALA A 57 -11.32 20.45 1.36
N ARG A 58 -10.47 20.86 0.41
CA ARG A 58 -10.64 22.11 -0.34
C ARG A 58 -11.91 22.15 -1.18
N LEU A 59 -12.28 21.03 -1.80
CA LEU A 59 -13.56 20.92 -2.54
C LEU A 59 -14.77 21.07 -1.62
N THR A 60 -14.67 20.56 -0.38
CA THR A 60 -15.73 20.68 0.62
C THR A 60 -15.88 22.14 1.07
N GLU A 61 -14.78 22.83 1.33
CA GLU A 61 -14.76 24.25 1.68
C GLU A 61 -15.38 25.12 0.58
N LEU A 62 -15.00 24.90 -0.68
CA LEU A 62 -15.62 25.58 -1.82
C LEU A 62 -17.14 25.34 -1.89
N GLY A 63 -17.60 24.12 -1.62
CA GLY A 63 -19.03 23.80 -1.58
C GLY A 63 -19.77 24.48 -0.41
N GLN A 64 -19.11 24.72 0.71
CA GLN A 64 -19.67 25.48 1.83
C GLN A 64 -19.82 26.96 1.48
N LEU A 65 -18.83 27.56 0.80
CA LEU A 65 -18.89 28.95 0.37
C LEU A 65 -20.04 29.20 -0.63
N VAL A 66 -20.33 28.25 -1.51
CA VAL A 66 -21.51 28.31 -2.40
C VAL A 66 -22.81 28.25 -1.60
N GLN A 67 -22.91 27.35 -0.62
CA GLN A 67 -24.10 27.23 0.23
C GLN A 67 -24.35 28.46 1.09
N GLN A 68 -23.29 29.17 1.49
CA GLN A 68 -23.36 30.44 2.21
C GLN A 68 -23.71 31.62 1.28
N GLY A 69 -23.79 31.40 -0.04
CA GLY A 69 -24.03 32.45 -1.03
C GLY A 69 -22.84 33.41 -1.20
N LEU A 70 -21.66 33.04 -0.70
CA LEU A 70 -20.41 33.83 -0.85
C LEU A 70 -19.74 33.60 -2.20
N LEU A 71 -20.02 32.46 -2.84
CA LEU A 71 -19.60 32.15 -4.20
C LEU A 71 -20.82 31.89 -5.08
N THR A 72 -20.79 32.45 -6.28
CA THR A 72 -21.73 32.06 -7.33
C THR A 72 -21.39 30.68 -7.88
N PRO A 73 -22.36 29.96 -8.48
CA PRO A 73 -22.11 28.65 -9.08
C PRO A 73 -21.05 28.66 -10.19
N GLU A 74 -20.93 29.77 -10.92
CA GLU A 74 -19.91 29.93 -11.98
C GLU A 74 -18.50 30.07 -11.39
N GLU A 75 -18.33 30.87 -10.34
CA GLU A 75 -17.05 31.03 -9.64
C GLU A 75 -16.59 29.72 -9.00
N PHE A 76 -17.52 28.93 -8.47
CA PHE A 76 -17.23 27.58 -7.98
C PHE A 76 -16.71 26.65 -9.09
N ALA A 77 -17.31 26.69 -10.29
CA ALA A 77 -16.87 25.86 -11.41
C ALA A 77 -15.44 26.19 -11.83
N VAL A 78 -15.09 27.48 -11.88
CA VAL A 78 -13.73 27.95 -12.18
C VAL A 78 -12.75 27.54 -11.09
N ALA A 79 -13.09 27.76 -9.81
CA ALA A 79 -12.23 27.40 -8.68
C ALA A 79 -11.97 25.89 -8.61
N LYS A 80 -13.00 25.06 -8.81
CA LYS A 80 -12.87 23.61 -8.88
C LYS A 80 -11.98 23.18 -10.05
N ALA A 81 -12.12 23.79 -11.22
CA ALA A 81 -11.30 23.47 -12.39
C ALA A 81 -9.82 23.78 -12.14
N GLN A 82 -9.51 24.93 -11.53
CA GLN A 82 -8.14 25.27 -11.13
C GLN A 82 -7.55 24.24 -10.16
N LEU A 83 -8.36 23.75 -9.22
CA LEU A 83 -7.94 22.79 -8.20
C LEU A 83 -7.69 21.37 -8.76
N LEU A 84 -8.34 21.02 -9.87
CA LEU A 84 -8.19 19.71 -10.55
C LEU A 84 -7.14 19.72 -11.66
N THR A 85 -6.71 20.90 -12.12
CA THR A 85 -5.76 21.07 -13.23
C THR A 85 -4.33 21.34 -12.74
N GLY A 86 -4.17 21.84 -11.50
CA GLY A 86 -2.87 21.99 -10.83
C GLY A 86 -2.29 20.66 -10.39
#